data_AF-A0A011QAY2-F1
#
_entry.id   AF-A0A011QAY2-F1
#
_cell.length_a   1.000
_cell.length_b   1.000
_cell.length_c   1.000
_cell.angle_alpha   90.00
_cell.angle_beta   90.00
_cell.angle_gamma   90.00
#
_symmetry.space_group_name_H-M   'P 1'
#
loop_
_entity.id
_entity.type
_entity.pdbx_description
1 polymer ?
#
loop_
_entity_poly.entity_id
_entity_poly.type
_entity_poly.pdbx_seq_one_letter_code
_entity_poly.pdbx_strand_id
1 'polypeptide(L)' 'MPIIIVLLLTGFMMFLSFKYMTRSLNMGSRIFSRGFSSLGSEEDQRVTCPNCGRQVRRTDNPYCSRCNTSF' A
#
# COMPACT_ATOMS: atom_id res chain seq x y z
N MET A 1 1.02 -52.25 -2.87
CA MET A 1 1.37 -51.64 -1.57
C MET A 1 2.13 -50.30 -1.67
N PRO A 2 3.13 -50.09 -2.54
CA PRO A 2 3.88 -48.82 -2.56
C PRO A 2 3.09 -47.64 -3.14
N ILE A 3 2.18 -47.89 -4.08
CA ILE A 3 1.39 -46.84 -4.77
C ILE A 3 0.48 -46.08 -3.79
N ILE A 4 -0.11 -46.78 -2.83
CA ILE A 4 -1.00 -46.19 -1.81
C ILE A 4 -0.20 -45.25 -0.88
N ILE A 5 1.04 -45.64 -0.55
CA ILE A 5 1.93 -44.84 0.30
C ILE A 5 2.36 -43.56 -0.43
N VAL A 6 2.67 -43.65 -1.72
CA VAL A 6 3.03 -42.47 -2.54
C VAL A 6 1.86 -41.48 -2.63
N LEU A 7 0.64 -41.97 -2.84
CA LEU A 7 -0.56 -41.12 -2.86
C LEU A 7 -0.86 -40.45 -1.51
N LEU A 8 -0.63 -41.16 -0.41
CA LEU A 8 -0.77 -40.61 0.94
C LEU A 8 0.26 -39.51 1.21
N LEU A 9 1.52 -39.72 0.82
CA LEU A 9 2.59 -38.75 1.02
C LEU A 9 2.38 -37.46 0.20
N THR A 10 1.96 -37.58 -1.07
CA THR A 10 1.68 -36.41 -1.91
C THR A 10 0.47 -35.64 -1.40
N GLY A 11 -0.60 -36.32 -0.99
CA GLY A 11 -1.76 -35.69 -0.35
C GLY A 11 -1.42 -34.99 0.96
N PHE A 12 -0.59 -35.63 1.80
CA PHE A 12 -0.15 -35.06 3.06
C PHE A 12 0.74 -33.81 2.87
N MET A 13 1.66 -33.84 1.90
CA MET A 13 2.49 -32.68 1.54
C MET A 13 1.68 -31.50 1.02
N MET A 14 0.65 -31.77 0.20
CA MET A 14 -0.26 -30.74 -0.28
C MET A 14 -1.09 -30.13 0.86
N PHE A 15 -1.56 -30.95 1.79
CA PHE A 15 -2.30 -30.50 2.98
C PHE A 15 -1.44 -29.62 3.90
N LEU A 16 -0.19 -30.02 4.15
CA LEU A 16 0.77 -29.20 4.91
C LEU A 16 1.08 -27.88 4.20
N SER A 17 1.27 -27.91 2.89
CA SER A 17 1.50 -26.71 2.08
C SER A 17 0.32 -25.74 2.18
N PHE A 18 -0.91 -26.25 2.13
CA PHE A 18 -2.12 -25.43 2.27
C PHE A 18 -2.18 -24.76 3.65
N LYS A 19 -1.93 -25.51 4.73
CA LYS A 19 -1.90 -24.99 6.11
C LYS A 19 -0.76 -23.99 6.35
N TYR A 20 0.40 -24.22 5.74
CA TYR A 20 1.53 -23.30 5.79
C TYR A 20 1.21 -21.99 5.06
N MET A 21 0.62 -22.09 3.86
CA MET A 21 0.21 -20.93 3.05
C MET A 21 -0.88 -20.10 3.76
N THR A 22 -1.86 -20.73 4.41
CA THR A 22 -2.88 -19.99 5.20
C THR A 22 -2.26 -19.24 6.38
N ARG A 23 -1.23 -19.80 7.03
CA ARG A 23 -0.51 -19.14 8.12
C ARG A 23 0.31 -17.94 7.64
N SER A 24 0.85 -18.02 6.42
CA SER A 24 1.61 -16.93 5.77
C SER A 24 0.71 -15.76 5.33
N LEU A 25 -0.51 -16.02 4.84
CA LEU A 25 -1.47 -14.99 4.44
C LEU A 25 -1.91 -14.08 5.60
N ASN A 26 -1.93 -14.61 6.84
CA ASN A 26 -2.27 -13.84 8.03
C ASN A 26 -1.14 -12.87 8.48
N MET A 27 0.08 -13.07 8.01
CA MET A 27 1.22 -12.16 8.25
C MET A 27 1.55 -11.29 7.04
N GLY A 28 1.46 -11.80 5.81
CA GLY A 28 1.77 -11.05 4.58
C GLY A 28 0.82 -9.88 4.30
N SER A 29 -0.42 -9.97 4.75
CA SER A 29 -1.42 -8.89 4.64
C SER A 29 -1.04 -7.62 5.41
N ARG A 30 -0.20 -7.72 6.46
CA ARG A 30 0.28 -6.55 7.23
C ARG A 30 1.41 -5.79 6.53
N ILE A 31 2.11 -6.43 5.59
CA ILE A 31 3.24 -5.84 4.86
C ILE A 31 2.74 -5.18 3.58
N PHE A 32 1.83 -5.83 2.85
CA PHE A 32 1.24 -5.28 1.63
C PHE A 32 0.36 -4.04 1.88
N SER A 33 -0.34 -4.01 3.02
CA SER A 33 -1.14 -2.85 3.43
C SER A 33 -0.30 -1.62 3.78
N ARG A 34 0.96 -1.77 4.20
CA ARG A 34 1.88 -0.65 4.48
C ARG A 34 2.57 -0.10 3.23
N GLY A 35 2.77 -0.94 2.20
CA GLY A 35 3.46 -0.54 0.97
C GLY A 35 2.64 0.40 0.08
N PHE A 36 1.31 0.35 0.14
CA PHE A 36 0.43 1.16 -0.72
C PHE A 36 -0.07 2.45 -0.05
N SER A 37 0.07 2.60 1.27
CA SER A 37 -0.34 3.81 2.00
C SER A 37 0.54 5.03 1.71
N SER A 38 1.72 4.85 1.12
CA SER A 38 2.67 5.92 0.81
C SER A 38 2.50 6.54 -0.58
N LEU A 39 1.58 6.02 -1.41
CA LEU A 39 1.31 6.54 -2.77
C LEU A 39 0.06 7.45 -2.83
N GLY A 40 -0.68 7.56 -1.72
CA GLY A 40 -1.81 8.49 -1.56
C GLY A 40 -1.51 9.54 -0.50
N SER A 41 -0.24 9.94 -0.34
CA SER A 41 0.17 10.91 0.66
C SER A 41 -0.45 12.27 0.36
N GLU A 42 -0.95 12.91 1.41
CA GLU A 42 -1.52 14.26 1.49
C GLU A 42 -0.61 15.39 0.95
N GLU A 43 0.55 15.04 0.37
CA GLU A 43 1.52 15.94 -0.26
C GLU A 43 1.03 16.50 -1.59
N ASP A 44 0.09 15.84 -2.28
CA ASP A 44 -0.49 16.35 -3.54
C ASP A 44 -1.40 17.57 -3.37
N GLN A 45 -1.77 17.89 -2.12
CA GLN A 45 -2.65 19.00 -1.79
C GLN A 45 -1.90 20.30 -1.50
N ARG A 46 -0.61 20.41 -1.79
CA ARG A 46 0.15 21.66 -1.57
C ARG A 46 0.76 22.15 -2.88
N VAL A 47 0.51 23.41 -3.22
CA VAL A 47 1.13 24.11 -4.35
C VAL A 47 2.01 25.24 -3.83
N THR A 48 3.11 25.48 -4.51
CA THR A 48 4.06 26.54 -4.13
C THR A 48 3.64 27.84 -4.80
N CYS A 49 3.50 28.92 -4.02
CA CYS A 49 3.20 30.23 -4.56
C CYS A 49 4.39 30.75 -5.38
N PRO A 50 4.20 31.12 -6.67
CA PRO A 50 5.30 31.54 -7.54
C PRO A 50 5.94 32.88 -7.10
N ASN A 51 5.22 33.70 -6.34
CA ASN A 51 5.69 35.03 -5.94
C ASN A 51 6.50 35.01 -4.62
N CYS A 52 6.17 34.13 -3.68
CA CYS A 52 6.81 34.11 -2.36
C CYS A 52 7.37 32.76 -1.91
N GLY A 53 7.24 31.71 -2.74
CA GLY A 53 7.74 30.36 -2.44
C GLY A 53 7.00 29.63 -1.31
N ARG A 54 5.90 30.19 -0.79
CA ARG A 54 5.13 29.58 0.30
C ARG A 54 4.26 28.45 -0.22
N GLN A 55 4.26 27.32 0.47
CA GLN A 55 3.32 26.23 0.20
C GLN A 55 1.92 26.60 0.70
N VAL A 56 0.95 26.61 -0.20
CA VAL A 56 -0.48 26.84 0.06
C VAL A 56 -1.27 25.60 -0.34
N ARG A 57 -2.48 25.44 0.19
CA ARG A 57 -3.33 24.31 -0.19
C ARG A 57 -3.75 24.41 -1.66
N ARG A 58 -3.70 23.29 -2.37
CA ARG A 58 -4.19 23.13 -3.72
C ARG A 58 -5.72 23.16 -3.67
N THR A 59 -6.29 24.18 -4.28
CA THR A 59 -7.74 24.41 -4.45
C THR A 59 -7.93 24.88 -5.89
N ASP A 60 -9.16 24.95 -6.41
CA ASP A 60 -9.42 25.46 -7.76
C ASP A 60 -8.93 26.91 -7.97
N ASN A 61 -8.76 27.67 -6.89
CA ASN A 61 -8.22 29.04 -6.91
C ASN A 61 -7.31 29.28 -5.68
N PRO A 62 -6.05 28.79 -5.68
CA PRO A 62 -5.16 28.88 -4.54
C PRO A 62 -4.84 30.35 -4.22
N TYR A 63 -5.12 30.75 -2.98
CA TYR A 63 -4.88 32.10 -2.49
C TYR A 63 -3.66 32.16 -1.58
N CYS A 64 -2.75 33.11 -1.83
CA CYS A 64 -1.60 33.36 -0.98
C CYS A 64 -1.87 34.48 0.02
N SER A 65 -2.02 34.15 1.31
CA SER A 65 -2.19 35.15 2.38
C SER A 65 -1.01 36.09 2.61
N ARG A 66 0.16 35.79 2.00
CA ARG A 66 1.34 36.66 2.09
C ARG A 66 1.41 37.66 0.93
N CYS A 67 0.97 37.26 -0.25
CA CYS A 67 0.97 38.12 -1.44
C CYS A 67 -0.37 38.83 -1.64
N ASN A 68 -1.41 38.41 -0.91
CA ASN A 68 -2.80 38.80 -1.12
C ASN A 68 -3.29 38.59 -2.57
N THR A 69 -2.76 37.56 -3.24
CA THR A 69 -3.08 37.23 -4.64
C THR A 69 -3.48 35.77 -4.80
N SER A 70 -4.42 35.50 -5.71
CA SER A 70 -4.72 34.17 -6.25
C SER A 70 -3.91 33.90 -7.52
N PHE A 71 -3.61 32.63 -7.80
CA PHE A 71 -2.87 32.18 -8.99
C PHE A 71 -3.29 30.79 -9.45
#